data_AF-A0A6N2B081-F1
#
_entry.id   AF-A0A6N2B081-F1
#
_cell.length_a   1.000
_cell.length_b   1.000
_cell.length_c   1.000
_cell.angle_alpha   90.00
_cell.angle_beta   90.00
_cell.angle_gamma   90.00
#
_symmetry.space_group_name_H-M   'P 1'
#
loop_
_entity.id
_entity.type
_entity.pdbx_description
1 polymer ?
#
loop_
_entity_poly.entity_id
_entity_poly.type
_entity_poly.pdbx_seq_one_letter_code
_entity_poly.pdbx_strand_id
1 'polypeptide(L)'
;MVPKMARSREAIAECLSELQSESHENQQKALLTLVSITKVSPQNQNLLMQTNGVVSTFLSLSMSPSSTIIQLLCSLAILCLLARFEEGLTALKEMDKIVALLIEILKGKCMLSKEGAADILLCLFDGSEGCIQDALRLPEFSSVLADHSVRGSVRA
;
A
#
# COMPACT_ATOMS: atom_id res chain seq x y z
N MET A 1 1.89 20.73 27.48
CA MET A 1 2.30 20.50 26.07
C MET A 1 1.73 19.17 25.55
N VAL A 2 0.39 19.01 25.62
CA VAL A 2 -0.38 17.79 25.30
C VAL A 2 -1.40 17.91 24.13
N PRO A 3 -1.67 19.06 23.45
CA PRO A 3 -2.81 19.11 22.49
C PRO A 3 -2.58 18.46 21.12
N LYS A 4 -1.33 18.37 20.65
CA LYS A 4 -1.04 18.00 19.25
C LYS A 4 -1.21 16.50 19.00
N MET A 5 -0.92 15.67 20.01
CA MET A 5 -1.00 14.20 19.93
C MET A 5 -2.45 13.70 19.86
N ALA A 6 -3.35 14.29 20.65
CA ALA A 6 -4.77 13.95 20.63
C ALA A 6 -5.40 14.27 19.27
N ARG A 7 -5.11 15.46 18.73
CA ARG A 7 -5.63 15.90 17.42
C ARG A 7 -5.20 15.02 16.26
N SER A 8 -3.95 14.55 16.23
CA SER A 8 -3.49 13.67 15.15
C SER A 8 -4.12 12.28 15.21
N ARG A 9 -4.33 11.74 16.42
CA ARG A 9 -5.04 10.46 16.60
C ARG A 9 -6.50 10.57 16.18
N GLU A 10 -7.19 11.63 16.58
CA GLU A 10 -8.58 11.91 16.20
C GLU A 10 -8.71 12.04 14.67
N ALA A 11 -7.82 12.80 14.03
CA ALA A 11 -7.83 12.96 12.58
C ALA A 11 -7.59 11.64 11.81
N ILE A 12 -6.70 10.77 12.30
CA ILE A 12 -6.48 9.44 11.71
C ILE A 12 -7.74 8.58 11.86
N ALA A 13 -8.34 8.56 13.06
CA ALA A 13 -9.55 7.78 13.32
C ALA A 13 -10.73 8.24 12.47
N GLU A 14 -10.91 9.56 12.32
CA GLU A 14 -11.92 10.15 11.44
C GLU A 14 -11.69 9.74 9.99
N CYS A 15 -10.45 9.85 9.48
CA CYS A 15 -10.13 9.42 8.11
C CYS A 15 -10.47 7.94 7.91
N LEU A 16 -10.08 7.05 8.83
CA LEU A 16 -10.36 5.62 8.73
C LEU A 16 -11.86 5.31 8.79
N SER A 17 -12.64 6.07 9.56
CA SER A 17 -14.10 5.96 9.58
C SER A 17 -14.71 6.36 8.24
N GLU A 18 -14.24 7.44 7.63
CA GLU A 18 -14.71 7.91 6.32
C GLU A 18 -14.35 6.95 5.17
N LEU A 19 -13.28 6.15 5.31
CA LEU A 19 -12.96 5.08 4.37
C LEU A 19 -14.04 4.00 4.30
N GLN A 20 -14.82 3.83 5.37
CA GLN A 20 -15.94 2.88 5.43
C GLN A 20 -17.27 3.49 4.94
N SER A 21 -17.28 4.76 4.54
CA SER A 21 -18.49 5.39 4.01
C SER A 21 -18.82 4.90 2.59
N GLU A 22 -20.10 4.94 2.23
CA GLU A 22 -20.58 4.64 0.87
C GLU A 22 -20.21 5.75 -0.15
N SER A 23 -19.75 6.91 0.33
CA SER A 23 -19.40 8.05 -0.52
C SER A 23 -17.96 7.94 -1.01
N HIS A 24 -17.80 7.69 -2.32
CA HIS A 24 -16.49 7.72 -2.99
C HIS A 24 -15.75 9.05 -2.79
N GLU A 25 -16.46 10.17 -2.71
CA GLU A 25 -15.87 11.50 -2.48
C GLU A 25 -15.27 11.58 -1.06
N ASN A 26 -16.00 11.11 -0.06
CA ASN A 26 -15.52 11.09 1.33
C ASN A 26 -14.32 10.16 1.48
N GLN A 27 -14.40 8.95 0.91
CA GLN A 27 -13.29 8.00 0.91
C GLN A 27 -12.04 8.62 0.26
N GLN A 28 -12.19 9.27 -0.90
CA GLN A 28 -11.06 9.89 -1.60
C GLN A 28 -10.46 11.05 -0.79
N LYS A 29 -11.28 11.92 -0.21
CA LYS A 29 -10.83 13.03 0.64
C LYS A 29 -10.09 12.51 1.88
N ALA A 30 -10.63 11.49 2.53
CA ALA A 30 -10.02 10.85 3.69
C ALA A 30 -8.67 10.22 3.34
N LEU A 31 -8.56 9.52 2.21
CA LEU A 31 -7.29 8.96 1.73
C LEU A 31 -6.23 10.04 1.51
N LEU A 32 -6.58 11.14 0.83
CA LEU A 32 -5.65 12.23 0.55
C LEU A 32 -5.15 12.89 1.85
N THR A 33 -6.05 13.14 2.79
CA THR A 33 -5.68 13.66 4.12
C THR A 33 -4.79 12.67 4.86
N LEU A 34 -5.14 11.39 4.86
CA LEU A 34 -4.39 10.36 5.58
C LEU A 34 -2.97 10.18 5.01
N VAL A 35 -2.82 10.17 3.69
CA VAL A 35 -1.49 10.17 3.04
C VAL A 35 -0.70 11.42 3.44
N SER A 36 -1.33 12.60 3.41
CA SER A 36 -0.65 13.86 3.76
C SER A 36 -0.11 13.85 5.19
N ILE A 37 -0.92 13.41 6.17
CA ILE A 37 -0.52 13.44 7.59
C ILE A 37 0.44 12.31 7.96
N THR A 38 0.40 11.17 7.28
CA THR A 38 1.28 10.02 7.57
C THR A 38 2.64 10.14 6.88
N LYS A 39 2.69 10.75 5.69
CA LYS A 39 3.95 10.96 4.95
C LYS A 39 4.93 11.87 5.69
N VAL A 40 4.43 12.84 6.45
CA VAL A 40 5.27 13.88 7.09
C VAL A 40 5.67 13.58 8.54
N SER A 41 5.09 12.56 9.17
CA SER A 41 5.23 12.35 10.61
C SER A 41 5.38 10.88 10.97
N PRO A 42 6.58 10.41 11.36
CA PRO A 42 6.79 9.05 11.86
C PRO A 42 5.90 8.69 13.05
N GLN A 43 5.48 9.67 13.84
CA GLN A 43 4.54 9.47 14.94
C GLN A 43 3.16 9.08 14.41
N ASN A 44 2.68 9.73 13.34
CA ASN A 44 1.41 9.39 12.72
C ASN A 44 1.45 8.02 12.03
N GLN A 45 2.61 7.62 11.52
CA GLN A 45 2.84 6.28 10.95
C GLN A 45 2.67 5.20 12.02
N ASN A 46 3.32 5.38 13.17
CA ASN A 46 3.18 4.47 14.31
C ASN A 46 1.73 4.41 14.82
N LEU A 47 1.04 5.55 14.91
CA LEU A 47 -0.38 5.57 15.30
C LEU A 47 -1.27 4.84 14.30
N LEU A 48 -1.02 5.00 13.00
CA LEU A 48 -1.75 4.30 11.96
C LEU A 48 -1.53 2.78 12.05
N MET A 49 -0.28 2.35 12.25
CA MET A 49 0.08 0.94 12.44
C MET A 49 -0.57 0.30 13.67
N GLN A 50 -0.75 1.06 14.76
CA GLN A 50 -1.45 0.60 15.96
C GLN A 50 -2.96 0.42 15.74
N THR A 51 -3.50 0.85 14.59
CA THR A 51 -4.91 0.70 14.30
C THR A 51 -5.20 -0.71 13.77
N ASN A 52 -6.12 -1.40 14.43
CA ASN A 52 -6.45 -2.78 14.07
C ASN A 52 -7.05 -2.88 12.66
N GLY A 53 -6.65 -3.90 11.89
CA GLY A 53 -7.18 -4.14 10.55
C GLY A 53 -6.77 -3.10 9.49
N VAL A 54 -5.82 -2.22 9.79
CA VAL A 54 -5.40 -1.14 8.88
C VAL A 54 -4.87 -1.67 7.54
N VAL A 55 -4.02 -2.71 7.57
CA VAL A 55 -3.49 -3.34 6.35
C VAL A 55 -4.61 -3.94 5.50
N SER A 56 -5.53 -4.68 6.13
CA SER A 56 -6.69 -5.29 5.45
C SER A 56 -7.60 -4.23 4.80
N THR A 57 -7.81 -3.10 5.48
CA THR A 57 -8.60 -1.97 4.96
C THR A 57 -8.01 -1.43 3.67
N PHE A 58 -6.71 -1.14 3.64
CA PHE A 58 -6.06 -0.61 2.43
C PHE A 58 -5.90 -1.65 1.32
N LEU A 59 -5.69 -2.92 1.67
CA LEU A 59 -5.72 -4.00 0.68
C LEU A 59 -7.10 -4.08 0.01
N SER A 60 -8.17 -4.07 0.79
CA SER A 60 -9.54 -4.12 0.27
C SER A 60 -9.87 -2.93 -0.65
N LEU A 61 -9.42 -1.72 -0.27
CA LEU A 61 -9.55 -0.54 -1.11
C LEU A 61 -8.74 -0.66 -2.41
N SER A 62 -7.49 -1.11 -2.33
CA SER A 62 -6.62 -1.25 -3.51
C SER A 62 -7.12 -2.31 -4.51
N MET A 63 -7.82 -3.33 -4.02
CA MET A 63 -8.32 -4.45 -4.83
C MET A 63 -9.79 -4.29 -5.24
N SER A 64 -10.46 -3.22 -4.81
CA SER A 64 -11.85 -2.98 -5.19
C SER A 64 -11.96 -2.70 -6.69
N PRO A 65 -12.84 -3.40 -7.44
CA PRO A 65 -13.05 -3.13 -8.86
C PRO A 65 -13.64 -1.74 -9.13
N SER A 66 -14.25 -1.11 -8.12
CA SER A 66 -14.75 0.26 -8.18
C SER A 66 -13.71 1.30 -7.73
N SER A 67 -12.50 0.89 -7.36
CA SER A 67 -11.45 1.80 -6.93
C SER A 67 -11.02 2.70 -8.08
N THR A 68 -11.07 4.01 -7.86
CA THR A 68 -10.44 4.97 -8.75
C THR A 68 -8.91 4.81 -8.75
N ILE A 69 -8.24 5.34 -9.77
CA ILE A 69 -6.78 5.35 -9.80
C ILE A 69 -6.18 6.09 -8.59
N ILE A 70 -6.84 7.16 -8.12
CA ILE A 70 -6.40 7.92 -6.96
C ILE A 70 -6.51 7.07 -5.68
N GLN A 71 -7.60 6.33 -5.53
CA GLN A 71 -7.79 5.41 -4.39
C GLN A 71 -6.74 4.30 -4.38
N LEU A 72 -6.44 3.70 -5.54
CA LEU A 72 -5.39 2.70 -5.68
C LEU A 72 -4.02 3.28 -5.27
N LEU A 73 -3.67 4.44 -5.81
CA LEU A 73 -2.39 5.09 -5.52
C LEU A 73 -2.24 5.47 -4.05
N CYS A 74 -3.28 6.02 -3.43
CA CYS A 74 -3.24 6.37 -2.00
C CYS A 74 -3.16 5.12 -1.12
N SER A 75 -3.90 4.07 -1.47
CA SER A 75 -3.87 2.80 -0.72
C SER A 75 -2.49 2.14 -0.82
N LEU A 76 -1.89 2.09 -2.01
CA LEU A 76 -0.52 1.60 -2.19
C LEU A 76 0.49 2.46 -1.42
N ALA A 77 0.40 3.78 -1.47
CA ALA A 77 1.30 4.66 -0.72
C ALA A 77 1.26 4.40 0.79
N ILE A 78 0.07 4.13 1.33
CA ILE A 78 -0.08 3.75 2.74
C ILE A 78 0.48 2.35 2.97
N LEU A 79 0.14 1.36 2.14
CA LEU A 79 0.67 -0.01 2.28
C LEU A 79 2.20 -0.05 2.19
N CYS A 80 2.84 0.73 1.32
CA CYS A 80 4.30 0.88 1.26
C CYS A 80 4.88 1.41 2.57
N LEU A 81 4.16 2.32 3.23
CA LEU A 81 4.55 2.89 4.52
C LEU A 81 4.38 1.87 5.64
N LEU A 82 3.29 1.10 5.64
CA LEU A 82 3.02 0.05 6.62
C LEU A 82 3.99 -1.14 6.47
N ALA A 83 4.39 -1.49 5.24
CA ALA A 83 5.33 -2.57 4.94
C ALA A 83 6.73 -2.35 5.53
N ARG A 84 7.05 -1.13 5.97
CA ARG A 84 8.31 -0.78 6.65
C ARG A 84 8.30 -1.10 8.15
N PHE A 85 7.14 -1.44 8.69
CA PHE A 85 6.96 -1.91 10.07
C PHE A 85 6.83 -3.43 10.05
N GLU A 86 7.46 -4.11 11.01
CA GLU A 86 7.41 -5.58 11.13
C GLU A 86 5.98 -6.11 11.20
N GLU A 87 5.11 -5.43 11.94
CA GLU A 87 3.70 -5.82 12.07
C GLU A 87 2.94 -5.65 10.75
N GLY A 88 3.25 -4.59 9.99
CA GLY A 88 2.62 -4.33 8.70
C GLY A 88 3.10 -5.30 7.63
N LEU A 89 4.40 -5.60 7.62
CA LEU A 89 4.99 -6.59 6.73
C LEU A 89 4.48 -8.01 7.04
N THR A 90 4.35 -8.36 8.32
CA THR A 90 3.77 -9.64 8.75
C THR A 90 2.33 -9.76 8.27
N ALA A 91 1.49 -8.74 8.50
CA ALA A 91 0.11 -8.74 8.02
C ALA A 91 0.00 -8.83 6.49
N LEU A 92 0.94 -8.23 5.75
CA LEU A 92 1.01 -8.39 4.29
C LEU A 92 1.36 -9.81 3.88
N LYS A 93 2.30 -10.47 4.56
CA LYS A 93 2.69 -11.87 4.28
C LYS A 93 1.58 -12.87 4.55
N GLU A 94 0.72 -12.60 5.53
CA GLU A 94 -0.44 -13.43 5.86
C GLU A 94 -1.57 -13.35 4.83
N MET A 95 -1.56 -12.33 3.96
CA MET A 95 -2.57 -12.16 2.93
C MET A 95 -2.34 -13.17 1.79
N ASP A 96 -3.35 -14.01 1.55
CA ASP A 96 -3.31 -14.96 0.44
C ASP A 96 -3.13 -14.24 -0.90
N LYS A 97 -2.22 -14.77 -1.72
CA LYS A 97 -1.91 -14.27 -3.07
C LYS A 97 -1.44 -12.82 -3.15
N ILE A 98 -0.95 -12.23 -2.05
CA ILE A 98 -0.43 -10.84 -2.07
C ILE A 98 0.61 -10.61 -3.17
N VAL A 99 1.50 -11.58 -3.39
CA VAL A 99 2.53 -11.52 -4.45
C VAL A 99 1.86 -11.45 -5.83
N ALA A 100 0.93 -12.37 -6.13
CA ALA A 100 0.22 -12.37 -7.41
C ALA A 100 -0.53 -11.06 -7.66
N LEU A 101 -1.18 -10.51 -6.63
CA LEU A 101 -1.90 -9.24 -6.73
C LEU A 101 -0.96 -8.07 -7.08
N LEU A 102 0.20 -7.99 -6.43
CA LEU A 102 1.18 -6.94 -6.71
C LEU A 102 1.79 -7.10 -8.11
N ILE A 103 2.01 -8.33 -8.58
CA ILE A 103 2.43 -8.61 -9.97
C ILE A 103 1.36 -8.17 -10.98
N GLU A 104 0.07 -8.36 -10.70
CA GLU A 104 -1.01 -7.83 -11.56
C GLU A 104 -1.00 -6.30 -11.63
N ILE A 105 -0.70 -5.61 -10.52
CA ILE A 105 -0.53 -4.15 -10.52
C ILE A 105 0.69 -3.76 -11.37
N LEU A 106 1.79 -4.52 -11.33
CA LEU A 106 2.95 -4.30 -12.19
C LEU A 106 2.61 -4.42 -13.68
N LYS A 107 1.65 -5.27 -14.06
CA LYS A 107 1.18 -5.39 -15.46
C LYS A 107 0.33 -4.21 -15.92
N GLY A 108 -0.12 -3.35 -15.00
CA GLY A 108 -0.91 -2.16 -15.31
C GLY A 108 -0.19 -1.13 -16.19
N LYS A 109 -0.87 -0.02 -16.52
CA LYS A 109 -0.30 1.08 -17.33
C LYS A 109 0.17 2.28 -16.51
N CYS A 110 -0.27 2.41 -15.25
CA CYS A 110 0.09 3.54 -14.40
C CYS A 110 1.48 3.33 -13.79
N MET A 111 2.41 4.24 -14.07
CA MET A 111 3.78 4.14 -13.55
C MET A 111 3.83 4.22 -12.02
N LEU A 112 3.04 5.11 -11.42
CA LEU A 112 3.02 5.31 -9.97
C LEU A 112 2.47 4.10 -9.21
N SER A 113 1.49 3.39 -9.77
CA SER A 113 0.98 2.17 -9.14
C SER A 113 2.00 1.04 -9.23
N LYS A 114 2.76 0.95 -10.35
CA LYS A 114 3.85 -0.01 -10.49
C LYS A 114 4.94 0.23 -9.46
N GLU A 115 5.34 1.49 -9.26
CA GLU A 115 6.35 1.88 -8.28
C GLU A 115 5.94 1.44 -6.87
N GLY A 116 4.72 1.78 -6.44
CA GLY A 116 4.22 1.37 -5.13
C GLY A 116 4.14 -0.16 -4.97
N ALA A 117 3.70 -0.87 -6.01
CA ALA A 117 3.65 -2.34 -5.97
C ALA A 117 5.05 -2.97 -5.92
N ALA A 118 6.00 -2.45 -6.68
CA ALA A 118 7.40 -2.89 -6.66
C ALA A 118 8.03 -2.67 -5.28
N ASP A 119 7.82 -1.51 -4.66
CA ASP A 119 8.32 -1.21 -3.31
C ASP A 119 7.81 -2.23 -2.27
N ILE A 120 6.52 -2.59 -2.32
CA ILE A 120 5.96 -3.59 -1.41
C ILE A 120 6.53 -4.97 -1.70
N LEU A 121 6.67 -5.35 -2.97
CA LEU A 121 7.28 -6.64 -3.36
C LEU A 121 8.73 -6.75 -2.89
N LEU A 122 9.50 -5.66 -2.96
CA LEU A 122 10.86 -5.64 -2.44
C LEU A 122 10.89 -5.90 -0.93
N CYS A 123 10.00 -5.27 -0.15
CA CYS A 123 9.88 -5.54 1.28
C CYS A 123 9.48 -7.00 1.57
N LEU A 124 8.54 -7.56 0.78
CA LEU A 124 8.10 -8.94 0.94
C LEU A 124 9.20 -9.96 0.62
N PHE A 125 9.96 -9.74 -0.45
CA PHE A 125 11.03 -10.63 -0.87
C PHE A 125 12.23 -10.58 0.08
N ASP A 126 12.59 -9.39 0.58
CA ASP A 126 13.63 -9.25 1.60
C ASP A 126 13.25 -9.99 2.89
N GLY A 127 11.97 -9.94 3.28
CA GLY A 127 11.48 -10.54 4.51
C GLY A 127 10.96 -11.99 4.42
N SER A 128 10.86 -12.61 3.23
CA SER A 128 10.23 -13.92 3.07
C SER A 128 10.67 -14.66 1.80
N GLU A 129 11.45 -15.73 1.98
CA GLU A 129 11.75 -16.69 0.90
C GLU A 129 10.47 -17.32 0.32
N GLY A 130 9.44 -17.51 1.14
CA GLY A 130 8.14 -18.01 0.70
C GLY A 130 7.51 -17.11 -0.36
N CYS A 131 7.57 -15.78 -0.16
CA CYS A 131 7.06 -14.82 -1.13
C CYS A 131 7.85 -14.85 -2.45
N ILE A 132 9.15 -15.11 -2.41
CA ILE A 132 9.97 -15.31 -3.61
C ILE A 132 9.53 -16.57 -4.35
N GLN A 133 9.34 -17.68 -3.63
CA GLN A 133 8.86 -18.93 -4.24
C GLN A 133 7.49 -18.76 -4.88
N ASP A 134 6.59 -18.03 -4.23
CA ASP A 134 5.27 -17.72 -4.80
C ASP A 134 5.37 -16.89 -6.07
N ALA A 135 6.28 -15.92 -6.13
CA ALA A 135 6.55 -15.16 -7.35
C ALA A 135 7.08 -16.05 -8.49
N LEU A 136 8.04 -16.93 -8.18
CA LEU A 136 8.64 -17.84 -9.17
C LEU A 136 7.64 -18.89 -9.72
N ARG A 137 6.56 -19.16 -8.99
CA ARG A 137 5.46 -20.03 -9.45
C ARG A 137 4.52 -19.34 -10.44
N LEU A 138 4.56 -18.01 -10.53
CA LEU A 138 3.76 -17.25 -11.48
C LEU A 138 4.43 -17.28 -12.86
N PRO A 139 3.80 -17.84 -13.90
CA PRO A 139 4.42 -17.98 -15.22
C PRO A 139 4.77 -16.63 -15.86
N GLU A 140 4.02 -15.58 -15.55
CA GLU A 140 4.21 -14.21 -16.04
C GLU A 140 5.35 -13.46 -15.35
N PHE A 141 5.85 -13.93 -14.21
CA PHE A 141 6.79 -13.17 -13.38
C PHE A 141 8.05 -12.76 -14.14
N SER A 142 8.67 -13.69 -14.88
CA SER A 142 9.87 -13.39 -15.67
C SER A 142 9.62 -12.36 -16.78
N SER A 143 8.46 -12.41 -17.43
CA SER A 143 8.11 -11.42 -18.47
C SER A 143 7.86 -10.03 -17.88
N VAL A 144 7.16 -9.98 -16.74
CA VAL A 144 6.91 -8.72 -16.02
C VAL A 144 8.23 -8.09 -15.60
N LEU A 145 9.17 -8.86 -15.04
CA LEU A 145 10.49 -8.34 -14.70
C LEU A 145 11.23 -7.79 -15.93
N ALA A 146 11.26 -8.54 -17.04
CA ALA A 146 11.92 -8.12 -18.27
C ALA A 146 11.37 -6.77 -18.78
N ASP A 147 10.04 -6.60 -18.80
CA ASP A 147 9.39 -5.36 -19.24
C ASP A 147 9.77 -4.14 -18.38
N HIS A 148 10.01 -4.35 -17.09
CA HIS A 148 10.40 -3.27 -16.16
C HIS A 148 11.91 -3.03 -16.16
N SER A 149 12.74 -4.06 -16.35
CA SER A 149 14.21 -3.93 -16.44
C SER A 149 14.66 -3.11 -17.65
N VAL A 150 13.96 -3.21 -18.79
CA VAL A 150 14.30 -2.45 -20.00
C VAL A 150 14.01 -0.94 -19.85
N ARG A 151 13.06 -0.57 -18.98
CA ARG A 151 12.64 0.82 -18.80
C ARG A 151 13.57 1.66 -17.91
N GLY A 152 14.50 1.04 -17.20
CA GLY A 152 15.54 1.71 -16.41
C GLY A 152 16.76 2.18 -17.24
N SER A 153 16.82 1.86 -18.54
CA SER A 153 18.02 2.08 -19.36
C SER A 153 18.04 3.39 -20.16
N VAL A 154 17.04 4.27 -20.04
CA VAL A 154 17.00 5.53 -20.81
C VAL A 154 16.96 6.73 -19.86
N ARG A 155 18.17 7.26 -19.60
CA ARG A 155 18.55 8.59 -19.05
C ARG A 155 18.88 8.65 -17.55
N ALA A 156 20.16 8.36 -17.27
CA ALA A 156 20.97 9.19 -16.39
C ALA A 156 21.30 10.53 -17.09
#